data_AF-A0A2S6NDG4-F1
#
_entry.id   AF-A0A2S6NDG4-F1
#
_cell.length_a   1.000
_cell.length_b   1.000
_cell.length_c   1.000
_cell.angle_alpha   90.00
_cell.angle_beta   90.00
_cell.angle_gamma   90.00
#
_symmetry.space_group_name_H-M   'P 1'
#
loop_
_entity.id
_entity.type
_entity.pdbx_description
1 polymer ?
#
loop_
_entity_poly.entity_id
_entity_poly.type
_entity_poly.pdbx_seq_one_letter_code
_entity_poly.pdbx_strand_id
1 'polypeptide(L)'
;MSVFDSTSGIFYNTLSDAISLSSANDVIVLSPGSYTENFPSITHSLTIEAVGGMAYLTNPWLNDLSSTSTNHRAVIDVPVNQNVNLTLIGLDISGAVDDAFNPPSIGGANGAGVLFESGNGALVIANSHIHNNEDGVLVGATNPAVNPNETVTITNSEIDHNGASNEAAPRQRPCAPASTTTSTSVP
;
A
#
# COMPACT_ATOMS: atom_id res chain seq x y z
N MET A 1 14.57 -9.29 -9.45
CA MET A 1 13.50 -9.49 -8.47
C MET A 1 12.65 -10.62 -8.97
N SER A 2 12.33 -11.59 -8.13
CA SER A 2 11.45 -12.71 -8.45
C SER A 2 10.21 -12.64 -7.57
N VAL A 3 9.07 -12.99 -8.17
CA VAL A 3 7.81 -13.22 -7.47
C VAL A 3 7.39 -14.64 -7.79
N PHE A 4 7.22 -15.46 -6.76
CA PHE A 4 6.94 -16.87 -6.89
C PHE A 4 5.82 -17.25 -5.94
N ASP A 5 4.72 -17.78 -6.46
CA ASP A 5 3.73 -18.43 -5.60
C ASP A 5 4.20 -19.85 -5.30
N SER A 6 4.57 -20.08 -4.05
CA SER A 6 5.06 -21.38 -3.57
C SER A 6 3.97 -22.43 -3.40
N THR A 7 2.71 -22.03 -3.39
CA THR A 7 1.56 -22.94 -3.35
C THR A 7 1.27 -23.49 -4.75
N SER A 8 1.18 -22.63 -5.77
CA SER A 8 0.87 -23.05 -7.14
C SER A 8 2.10 -23.42 -7.99
N GLY A 9 3.30 -22.98 -7.59
CA GLY A 9 4.55 -23.18 -8.33
C GLY A 9 4.72 -22.21 -9.52
N ILE A 10 3.94 -21.13 -9.58
CA ILE A 10 3.93 -20.17 -10.69
C ILE A 10 4.87 -19.00 -10.39
N PHE A 11 5.63 -18.57 -11.42
CA PHE A 11 6.41 -17.34 -11.40
C PHE A 11 5.63 -16.20 -12.05
N TYR A 12 5.71 -15.03 -11.44
CA TYR A 12 5.08 -13.81 -11.93
C TYR A 12 6.14 -12.75 -12.24
N ASN A 13 5.81 -11.86 -13.18
CA ASN A 13 6.68 -10.73 -13.51
C ASN A 13 6.59 -9.61 -12.47
N THR A 14 5.43 -9.50 -11.80
CA THR A 14 5.10 -8.44 -10.86
C THR A 14 4.41 -9.02 -9.63
N LEU A 15 4.47 -8.31 -8.51
CA LEU A 15 3.72 -8.71 -7.31
C LEU A 15 2.22 -8.45 -7.51
N SER A 16 1.84 -7.42 -8.25
CA SER A 16 0.45 -7.12 -8.59
C SER A 16 -0.22 -8.26 -9.37
N ASP A 17 0.48 -8.87 -10.34
CA ASP A 17 -0.01 -10.05 -11.06
C ASP A 17 -0.17 -11.24 -10.12
N ALA A 18 0.79 -11.46 -9.23
CA ALA A 18 0.75 -12.56 -8.27
C ALA A 18 -0.43 -12.41 -7.30
N ILE A 19 -0.66 -11.22 -6.75
CA ILE A 19 -1.82 -10.97 -5.87
C ILE A 19 -3.13 -11.20 -6.66
N SER A 20 -3.24 -10.63 -7.86
CA SER A 20 -4.47 -10.72 -8.67
C SER A 20 -4.83 -12.14 -9.10
N LEU A 21 -3.82 -12.98 -9.38
CA LEU A 21 -4.00 -14.34 -9.90
C LEU A 21 -3.87 -15.41 -8.81
N SER A 22 -3.48 -15.05 -7.60
CA SER A 22 -3.45 -15.96 -6.46
C SER A 22 -4.84 -16.41 -6.04
N SER A 23 -4.89 -17.58 -5.42
CA SER A 23 -6.04 -18.18 -4.77
C SER A 23 -5.99 -17.98 -3.25
N ALA A 24 -7.11 -18.24 -2.59
CA ALA A 24 -7.20 -18.18 -1.14
C ALA A 24 -6.19 -19.13 -0.47
N ASN A 25 -5.41 -18.56 0.45
CA ASN A 25 -4.34 -19.17 1.25
C ASN A 25 -3.05 -19.50 0.48
N ASP A 26 -2.85 -18.89 -0.69
CA ASP A 26 -1.57 -18.97 -1.38
C ASP A 26 -0.44 -18.25 -0.60
N VAL A 27 0.80 -18.64 -0.91
CA VAL A 27 2.00 -18.09 -0.28
C VAL A 27 2.91 -17.53 -1.37
N ILE A 28 2.87 -16.22 -1.53
CA ILE A 28 3.70 -15.47 -2.46
C ILE A 28 5.04 -15.16 -1.80
N VAL A 29 6.10 -15.70 -2.39
CA VAL A 29 7.49 -15.52 -1.99
C VAL A 29 8.16 -14.46 -2.85
N LEU A 30 8.81 -13.50 -2.20
CA LEU A 30 9.57 -12.42 -2.81
C LEU A 30 11.06 -12.60 -2.56
N SER A 31 11.85 -12.36 -3.61
CA SER A 31 13.28 -12.06 -3.42
C SER A 31 13.45 -10.67 -2.82
N PRO A 32 14.56 -10.37 -2.13
CA PRO A 32 14.87 -9.01 -1.72
C PRO A 32 14.97 -8.07 -2.93
N GLY A 33 14.46 -6.85 -2.80
CA GLY A 33 14.41 -5.88 -3.90
C GLY A 33 13.29 -4.85 -3.74
N SER A 34 13.18 -3.94 -4.70
CA SER A 34 12.20 -2.84 -4.70
C SER A 34 11.05 -3.10 -5.67
N TYR A 35 9.86 -3.30 -5.14
CA TYR A 35 8.62 -3.50 -5.86
C TYR A 35 7.84 -2.18 -5.82
N THR A 36 8.00 -1.39 -6.89
CA THR A 36 7.29 -0.13 -7.06
C THR A 36 6.14 -0.34 -8.02
N GLU A 37 4.97 -0.67 -7.48
CA GLU A 37 3.82 -1.06 -8.27
C GLU A 37 2.52 -0.51 -7.67
N ASN A 38 1.46 -0.65 -8.46
CA ASN A 38 0.12 -0.25 -8.10
C ASN A 38 -0.64 -1.48 -7.61
N PHE A 39 -0.38 -1.89 -6.36
CA PHE A 39 -0.88 -3.16 -5.85
C PHE A 39 -2.42 -3.21 -5.82
N PRO A 40 -3.03 -4.32 -6.27
CA PRO A 40 -4.48 -4.50 -6.19
C PRO A 40 -4.90 -4.75 -4.74
N SER A 41 -6.17 -4.47 -4.43
CA SER A 41 -6.77 -4.87 -3.16
C SER A 41 -6.71 -6.39 -2.97
N ILE A 42 -6.39 -6.83 -1.76
CA ILE A 42 -6.33 -8.24 -1.40
C ILE A 42 -7.73 -8.67 -0.92
N THR A 43 -8.41 -9.53 -1.70
CA THR A 43 -9.80 -9.96 -1.43
C THR A 43 -9.91 -11.40 -0.96
N HIS A 44 -8.79 -12.07 -0.70
CA HIS A 44 -8.74 -13.43 -0.17
C HIS A 44 -7.55 -13.59 0.79
N SER A 45 -7.63 -14.57 1.69
CA SER A 45 -6.54 -14.89 2.60
C SER A 45 -5.26 -15.14 1.81
N LEU A 46 -4.14 -14.57 2.26
CA LEU A 46 -2.89 -14.59 1.49
C LEU A 46 -1.71 -14.46 2.44
N THR A 47 -0.60 -15.10 2.10
CA THR A 47 0.70 -14.83 2.72
C THR A 47 1.64 -14.20 1.70
N ILE A 48 2.29 -13.10 2.08
CA ILE A 48 3.35 -12.47 1.30
C ILE A 48 4.60 -12.47 2.18
N GLU A 49 5.64 -13.16 1.72
CA GLU A 49 6.87 -13.38 2.47
C GLU A 49 8.10 -13.03 1.64
N ALA A 50 8.99 -12.19 2.17
CA ALA A 50 10.30 -12.00 1.60
C ALA A 50 11.32 -13.00 2.18
N VAL A 51 12.07 -13.67 1.31
CA VAL A 51 13.06 -14.69 1.71
C VAL A 51 14.47 -14.22 1.34
N GLY A 52 15.40 -14.29 2.30
CA GLY A 52 16.81 -13.92 2.10
C GLY A 52 17.13 -12.44 2.28
N GLY A 53 16.18 -11.64 2.78
CA GLY A 53 16.27 -10.20 3.00
C GLY A 53 14.89 -9.54 2.88
N MET A 54 14.79 -8.24 3.13
CA MET A 54 13.51 -7.53 3.03
C MET A 54 13.14 -7.21 1.58
N ALA A 55 11.84 -7.26 1.28
CA ALA A 55 11.27 -6.72 0.04
C ALA A 55 10.68 -5.35 0.31
N TYR A 56 11.18 -4.33 -0.40
CA TYR A 56 10.70 -2.96 -0.30
C TYR A 56 9.48 -2.74 -1.20
N LEU A 57 8.34 -2.43 -0.62
CA LEU A 57 7.07 -2.18 -1.28
C LEU A 57 6.72 -0.69 -1.20
N THR A 58 6.40 -0.10 -2.34
CA THR A 58 5.92 1.28 -2.43
C THR A 58 5.08 1.44 -3.68
N ASN A 59 4.30 2.51 -3.78
CA ASN A 59 3.55 2.78 -4.99
C ASN A 59 4.11 3.97 -5.77
N PRO A 60 4.06 3.94 -7.12
CA PRO A 60 4.46 5.07 -7.96
C PRO A 60 3.48 6.25 -7.89
N TRP A 61 2.28 6.13 -7.30
CA TRP A 61 1.23 7.17 -7.31
C TRP A 61 1.59 8.54 -6.71
N LEU A 62 2.78 8.70 -6.15
CA LEU A 62 3.29 10.02 -5.72
C LEU A 62 3.42 11.04 -6.87
N ASN A 63 3.31 10.65 -8.15
CA ASN A 63 3.50 11.56 -9.29
C ASN A 63 2.49 11.46 -10.47
N ASP A 64 1.54 10.52 -10.48
CA ASP A 64 0.57 10.35 -11.58
C ASP A 64 -0.89 10.27 -11.11
N LEU A 65 -1.54 11.44 -11.13
CA LEU A 65 -2.95 11.68 -10.78
C LEU A 65 -3.96 11.12 -11.80
N SER A 66 -3.50 10.49 -12.89
CA SER A 66 -4.37 10.00 -13.96
C SER A 66 -4.76 8.53 -13.82
N SER A 67 -4.09 7.78 -12.94
CA SER A 67 -4.39 6.35 -12.75
C SER A 67 -5.54 6.16 -11.75
N THR A 68 -6.64 5.58 -12.22
CA THR A 68 -7.83 5.26 -11.42
C THR A 68 -7.64 4.03 -10.53
N SER A 69 -6.45 3.84 -9.95
CA SER A 69 -6.25 2.80 -8.94
C SER A 69 -7.26 3.04 -7.82
N THR A 70 -8.11 2.05 -7.58
CA THR A 70 -9.17 2.10 -6.56
C THR A 70 -8.64 2.24 -5.13
N ASN A 71 -7.33 2.11 -4.93
CA ASN A 71 -6.69 2.01 -3.63
C ASN A 71 -5.69 3.15 -3.39
N HIS A 72 -6.06 4.39 -3.72
CA HIS A 72 -5.26 5.61 -3.43
C HIS A 72 -5.08 5.91 -1.93
N ARG A 73 -5.29 4.92 -1.06
CA ARG A 73 -5.28 5.07 0.39
C ARG A 73 -4.14 4.28 1.02
N ALA A 74 -3.61 3.21 0.42
CA ALA A 74 -2.55 2.43 1.08
C ALA A 74 -1.58 1.74 0.12
N VAL A 75 -0.42 1.32 0.64
CA VAL A 75 0.48 0.42 -0.12
C VAL A 75 -0.14 -0.97 -0.22
N ILE A 76 -0.54 -1.54 0.91
CA ILE A 76 -1.27 -2.80 0.99
C ILE A 76 -2.67 -2.50 1.51
N ASP A 77 -3.72 -2.91 0.79
CA ASP A 77 -5.09 -2.81 1.31
C ASP A 77 -5.91 -4.09 1.22
N VAL A 78 -6.70 -4.27 2.28
CA VAL A 78 -7.71 -5.29 2.43
C VAL A 78 -9.04 -4.57 2.68
N PRO A 79 -9.96 -4.58 1.71
CA PRO A 79 -11.24 -3.88 1.82
C PRO A 79 -12.13 -4.44 2.93
N VAL A 80 -13.20 -3.71 3.25
CA VAL A 80 -14.21 -4.18 4.21
C VAL A 80 -14.83 -5.53 3.84
N ASN A 81 -15.16 -6.33 4.86
CA ASN A 81 -15.98 -7.55 4.77
C ASN A 81 -15.48 -8.61 3.77
N GLN A 82 -14.17 -8.74 3.57
CA GLN A 82 -13.60 -9.78 2.70
C GLN A 82 -13.33 -11.10 3.45
N ASN A 83 -13.44 -11.10 4.79
CA ASN A 83 -13.10 -12.26 5.63
C ASN A 83 -11.67 -12.79 5.37
N VAL A 84 -10.74 -11.87 5.11
CA VAL A 84 -9.35 -12.17 4.76
C VAL A 84 -8.52 -12.43 6.00
N ASN A 85 -7.67 -13.45 5.97
CA ASN A 85 -6.52 -13.58 6.86
C ASN A 85 -5.26 -13.24 6.08
N LEU A 86 -4.58 -12.16 6.42
CA LEU A 86 -3.40 -11.66 5.72
C LEU A 86 -2.17 -11.85 6.59
N THR A 87 -1.12 -12.44 6.02
CA THR A 87 0.19 -12.57 6.67
C THR A 87 1.26 -11.88 5.83
N LEU A 88 1.99 -10.95 6.44
CA LEU A 88 3.05 -10.14 5.83
C LEU A 88 4.37 -10.38 6.57
N ILE A 89 5.38 -10.93 5.89
CA ILE A 89 6.65 -11.31 6.52
C ILE A 89 7.83 -10.73 5.75
N GLY A 90 8.75 -10.07 6.46
CA GLY A 90 10.00 -9.59 5.85
C GLY A 90 9.81 -8.41 4.90
N LEU A 91 8.76 -7.60 5.08
CA LEU A 91 8.43 -6.51 4.16
C LEU A 91 8.91 -5.18 4.72
N ASP A 92 9.43 -4.35 3.82
CA ASP A 92 9.75 -2.96 4.08
C ASP A 92 8.71 -2.11 3.31
N ILE A 93 7.82 -1.40 4.00
CA ILE A 93 6.62 -0.78 3.43
C ILE A 93 6.64 0.72 3.68
N SER A 94 6.69 1.52 2.61
CA SER A 94 6.86 2.97 2.71
C SER A 94 6.19 3.77 1.60
N GLY A 95 5.93 5.05 1.89
CA GLY A 95 5.59 6.07 0.91
C GLY A 95 4.10 6.24 0.64
N ALA A 96 3.21 5.60 1.41
CA ALA A 96 1.80 5.93 1.35
C ALA A 96 1.55 7.31 1.97
N VAL A 97 0.86 8.18 1.24
CA VAL A 97 0.49 9.51 1.70
C VAL A 97 -0.91 9.80 1.18
N ASP A 98 -1.76 10.45 1.99
CA ASP A 98 -2.97 11.05 1.45
C ASP A 98 -2.61 12.19 0.49
N ASP A 99 -3.28 12.19 -0.66
CA ASP A 99 -3.18 13.30 -1.58
C ASP A 99 -4.09 14.44 -1.10
N ALA A 100 -3.55 15.35 -0.28
CA ALA A 100 -4.25 16.56 0.14
C ALA A 100 -4.78 17.42 -1.03
N PHE A 101 -4.30 17.21 -2.27
CA PHE A 101 -4.73 17.94 -3.47
C PHE A 101 -5.74 17.19 -4.34
N ASN A 102 -5.86 15.87 -4.18
CA ASN A 102 -6.87 15.04 -4.82
C ASN A 102 -7.33 13.94 -3.84
N PRO A 103 -7.96 14.33 -2.72
CA PRO A 103 -8.37 13.36 -1.73
C PRO A 103 -9.32 12.36 -2.38
N PRO A 104 -9.26 11.06 -2.02
CA PRO A 104 -10.22 10.09 -2.51
C PRO A 104 -11.63 10.62 -2.23
N SER A 105 -12.48 10.61 -3.26
CA SER A 105 -13.83 11.20 -3.21
C SER A 105 -14.73 10.58 -2.12
N ILE A 106 -14.33 9.40 -1.62
CA ILE A 106 -14.95 8.62 -0.55
C ILE A 106 -13.82 7.95 0.25
N GLY A 107 -13.91 7.93 1.59
CA GLY A 107 -13.03 7.11 2.44
C GLY A 107 -12.00 7.86 3.30
N GLY A 108 -11.84 9.17 3.12
CA GLY A 108 -10.92 9.98 3.94
C GLY A 108 -9.44 9.71 3.66
N ALA A 109 -8.61 10.62 4.19
CA ALA A 109 -7.16 10.63 4.17
C ALA A 109 -6.60 9.49 5.03
N ASN A 110 -6.08 8.45 4.39
CA ASN A 110 -5.73 7.20 5.06
C ASN A 110 -4.39 6.66 4.58
N GLY A 111 -3.42 7.52 4.19
CA GLY A 111 -2.17 7.18 3.51
C GLY A 111 -1.33 6.12 4.24
N ALA A 112 -1.79 4.87 4.21
CA ALA A 112 -1.37 3.83 5.12
C ALA A 112 -0.34 2.91 4.48
N GLY A 113 0.69 2.53 5.22
CA GLY A 113 1.55 1.43 4.79
C GLY A 113 0.72 0.15 4.61
N VAL A 114 -0.11 -0.17 5.62
CA VAL A 114 -1.06 -1.29 5.56
C VAL A 114 -2.44 -0.80 6.02
N LEU A 115 -3.44 -0.92 5.15
CA LEU A 115 -4.84 -0.70 5.47
C LEU A 115 -5.58 -2.04 5.52
N PHE A 116 -6.09 -2.40 6.69
CA PHE A 116 -6.84 -3.63 6.91
C PHE A 116 -8.22 -3.27 7.45
N GLU A 117 -9.18 -3.06 6.55
CA GLU A 117 -10.49 -2.53 6.92
C GLU A 117 -11.33 -3.56 7.70
N SER A 118 -12.44 -3.09 8.28
CA SER A 118 -13.24 -3.90 9.19
C SER A 118 -13.97 -5.05 8.47
N GLY A 119 -14.21 -6.15 9.18
CA GLY A 119 -14.90 -7.31 8.60
C GLY A 119 -13.99 -8.35 8.00
N ASN A 120 -12.71 -8.30 8.40
CA ASN A 120 -11.71 -9.28 8.06
C ASN A 120 -11.35 -10.16 9.28
N GLY A 121 -10.46 -11.13 9.06
CA GLY A 121 -9.97 -12.05 10.07
C GLY A 121 -8.69 -11.53 10.72
N ALA A 122 -7.62 -12.31 10.65
CA ALA A 122 -6.34 -11.95 11.26
C ALA A 122 -5.43 -11.20 10.27
N LEU A 123 -4.83 -10.11 10.74
CA LEU A 123 -3.65 -9.49 10.16
C LEU A 123 -2.42 -9.89 10.99
N VAL A 124 -1.44 -10.53 10.35
CA VAL A 124 -0.15 -10.87 10.96
C VAL A 124 0.95 -10.14 10.21
N ILE A 125 1.76 -9.38 10.95
CA ILE A 125 2.95 -8.68 10.43
C ILE A 125 4.15 -9.14 11.23
N ALA A 126 5.18 -9.68 10.56
CA ALA A 126 6.36 -10.17 11.25
C ALA A 126 7.66 -9.85 10.51
N ASN A 127 8.71 -9.49 11.25
CA ASN A 127 10.04 -9.20 10.69
C ASN A 127 10.00 -8.09 9.63
N SER A 128 9.10 -7.12 9.79
CA SER A 128 8.83 -6.09 8.79
C SER A 128 9.20 -4.70 9.30
N HIS A 129 9.38 -3.77 8.37
CA HIS A 129 9.63 -2.36 8.63
C HIS A 129 8.52 -1.55 7.95
N ILE A 130 7.77 -0.74 8.71
CA ILE A 130 6.66 0.06 8.17
C ILE A 130 6.93 1.51 8.53
N HIS A 131 7.27 2.32 7.54
CA HIS A 131 7.83 3.65 7.79
C HIS A 131 7.52 4.66 6.69
N ASN A 132 7.69 5.95 6.99
CA ASN A 132 7.48 7.04 6.02
C ASN A 132 6.13 6.98 5.29
N ASN A 133 5.10 6.53 5.98
CA ASN A 133 3.72 6.62 5.53
C ASN A 133 3.00 7.73 6.32
N GLU A 134 1.88 8.25 5.84
CA GLU A 134 1.03 9.11 6.66
C GLU A 134 0.48 8.33 7.87
N ASP A 135 -0.02 7.12 7.61
CA ASP A 135 -0.43 6.16 8.63
C ASP A 135 0.44 4.90 8.53
N GLY A 136 0.87 4.32 9.65
CA GLY A 136 1.66 3.08 9.62
C GLY A 136 0.82 1.87 9.26
N VAL A 137 0.10 1.36 10.26
CA VAL A 137 -0.88 0.28 10.11
C VAL A 137 -2.24 0.82 10.54
N LEU A 138 -3.16 0.92 9.60
CA LEU A 138 -4.51 1.41 9.83
C LEU A 138 -5.48 0.23 9.74
N VAL A 139 -6.17 -0.05 10.85
CA VAL A 139 -7.14 -1.15 10.91
C VAL A 139 -8.55 -0.66 11.14
N GLY A 140 -9.52 -1.40 10.61
CA GLY A 140 -10.93 -1.10 10.74
C GLY A 140 -11.39 -1.04 12.18
N ALA A 141 -12.44 -0.24 12.44
CA ALA A 141 -13.08 -0.25 13.74
C ALA A 141 -13.69 -1.63 14.01
N THR A 142 -13.17 -2.35 15.01
CA THR A 142 -13.72 -3.62 15.45
C THR A 142 -15.07 -3.36 16.13
N ASN A 143 -16.17 -3.67 15.46
CA ASN A 143 -17.44 -3.90 16.16
C ASN A 143 -17.49 -5.39 16.50
N PRO A 144 -17.23 -5.80 17.76
CA PRO A 144 -17.16 -7.22 18.12
C PRO A 144 -18.50 -7.96 17.94
N ALA A 145 -19.63 -7.24 17.81
CA ALA A 145 -20.91 -7.85 17.47
C ALA A 145 -21.02 -8.25 15.99
N VAL A 146 -20.19 -7.67 15.13
CA VAL A 146 -20.17 -7.89 13.68
C VAL A 146 -18.93 -8.69 13.27
N ASN A 147 -17.77 -8.36 13.84
CA ASN A 147 -16.46 -8.90 13.50
C ASN A 147 -15.69 -9.34 14.75
N PRO A 148 -16.14 -10.39 15.46
CA PRO A 148 -15.54 -10.81 16.74
C PRO A 148 -14.11 -11.35 16.61
N ASN A 149 -13.66 -11.66 15.39
CA ASN A 149 -12.42 -12.38 15.13
C ASN A 149 -11.34 -11.51 14.47
N GLU A 150 -11.60 -10.22 14.27
CA GLU A 150 -10.62 -9.32 13.67
C GLU A 150 -9.49 -9.06 14.66
N THR A 151 -8.27 -9.46 14.30
CA THR A 151 -7.10 -9.36 15.18
C THR A 151 -5.89 -8.87 14.42
N VAL A 152 -5.01 -8.15 15.11
CA VAL A 152 -3.75 -7.66 14.55
C VAL A 152 -2.62 -8.14 15.44
N THR A 153 -1.68 -8.88 14.87
CA THR A 153 -0.47 -9.36 15.56
C THR A 153 0.75 -8.81 14.85
N ILE A 154 1.59 -8.07 15.57
CA ILE A 154 2.83 -7.49 15.05
C ILE A 154 3.99 -8.05 15.89
N THR A 155 4.97 -8.69 15.26
CA THR A 155 6.08 -9.35 15.97
C THR A 155 7.42 -9.08 15.30
N ASN A 156 8.43 -8.70 16.09
CA ASN A 156 9.79 -8.46 15.60
C ASN A 156 9.83 -7.47 14.41
N SER A 157 9.00 -6.44 14.47
CA SER A 157 8.87 -5.43 13.41
C SER A 157 9.19 -4.04 13.94
N GLU A 158 9.63 -3.16 13.06
CA GLU A 158 9.84 -1.75 13.33
C GLU A 158 8.74 -0.90 12.68
N ILE A 159 8.21 0.06 13.44
CA ILE A 159 7.22 1.03 12.97
C ILE A 159 7.70 2.41 13.40
N ASP A 160 8.17 3.22 12.47
CA ASP A 160 8.82 4.51 12.73
C ASP A 160 8.52 5.51 11.62
N HIS A 161 8.68 6.81 11.93
CA HIS A 161 8.50 7.91 10.96
C HIS A 161 7.20 7.85 10.14
N ASN A 162 6.14 7.24 10.69
CA ASN A 162 4.79 7.37 10.17
C ASN A 162 4.12 8.59 10.81
N GLY A 163 3.34 9.31 10.02
CA GLY A 163 2.66 10.54 10.43
C GLY A 163 2.72 11.58 9.32
N ALA A 164 1.64 12.34 9.16
CA ALA A 164 1.65 13.50 8.27
C ALA A 164 2.77 14.46 8.67
N SER A 165 3.72 14.71 7.76
CA SER A 165 4.71 15.75 7.99
C SER A 165 4.01 17.11 8.00
N ASN A 166 4.17 17.86 9.08
CA ASN A 166 3.78 19.27 9.16
C ASN A 166 4.62 20.16 8.21
N GLU A 167 5.71 19.64 7.67
CA GLU A 167 6.34 20.18 6.47
C GLU A 167 5.65 19.57 5.25
N ALA A 168 4.95 20.41 4.48
CA ALA A 168 4.82 20.13 3.06
C ALA A 168 6.26 19.97 2.53
N ALA A 169 6.67 18.74 2.20
CA ALA A 169 7.90 18.53 1.44
C ALA A 169 7.90 19.58 0.31
N PRO A 170 8.98 20.34 0.09
CA PRO A 170 9.02 21.32 -0.98
C PRO A 170 8.94 20.56 -2.30
N ARG A 171 7.71 20.28 -2.74
CA ARG A 171 7.44 19.70 -4.03
C ARG A 171 8.01 20.72 -5.00
N GLN A 172 9.05 20.31 -5.74
CA GLN A 172 9.46 21.04 -6.92
C GLN A 172 8.24 21.15 -7.80
N ARG A 173 7.52 22.28 -7.70
CA ARG A 173 6.51 22.66 -8.67
C ARG A 173 7.22 22.53 -10.01
N PRO A 174 6.71 21.75 -10.97
CA PRO A 174 7.16 21.91 -12.33
C PRO A 174 7.05 23.41 -12.61
N CYS A 175 8.17 24.05 -12.94
CA CYS A 175 8.12 25.45 -13.34
C CYS A 175 7.03 25.54 -14.41
N ALA A 176 5.95 26.26 -14.09
CA ALA A 176 4.91 26.53 -15.07
C ALA A 176 5.63 27.10 -16.31
N PRO A 177 5.38 26.56 -17.52
CA PRO A 177 5.99 27.11 -18.71
C PRO A 177 5.68 28.61 -18.73
N ALA A 178 6.73 29.41 -18.89
CA ALA A 178 6.63 30.86 -18.87
C ALA A 178 5.52 31.29 -19.84
N SER A 179 4.49 31.95 -19.28
CA SER A 179 3.46 32.62 -20.07
C SER A 179 4.16 33.66 -20.94
N THR A 180 4.31 33.38 -22.22
CA THR A 180 4.69 34.37 -23.22
C THR A 180 3.49 35.28 -23.43
N THR A 181 3.44 36.38 -22.68
CA THR A 181 2.61 37.53 -23.01
C THR A 181 3.15 38.14 -24.31
N THR A 182 2.57 37.76 -25.45
CA THR A 182 2.66 38.55 -26.67
C THR A 182 1.95 39.88 -26.44
N SER A 183 2.73 40.95 -26.25
CA SER A 183 2.23 42.32 -26.31
C SER A 183 1.90 42.65 -27.77
N THR A 184 0.61 42.71 -28.11
CA THR A 184 0.16 43.37 -29.33
C THR A 184 0.06 44.87 -29.06
N SER A 185 1.04 45.61 -29.55
CA SER A 185 0.98 47.07 -29.67
C SER A 185 0.19 47.45 -30.93
N VAL A 186 -0.94 48.15 -30.73
CA VAL A 186 -1.48 49.34 -31.44
C VAL A 186 -1.59 49.29 -32.99
N PRO A 187 -2.70 49.74 -33.58
CA PRO A 187 -2.90 51.17 -33.88
C PRO A 187 -4.03 51.85 -33.10
#